data_AF-A4CMF2-F1
#
_entry.id   AF-A4CMF2-F1
#
_cell.length_a   1.000
_cell.length_b   1.000
_cell.length_c   1.000
_cell.angle_alpha   90.00
_cell.angle_beta   90.00
_cell.angle_gamma   90.00
#
_symmetry.space_group_name_H-M   'P 1'
#
loop_
_entity.id
_entity.type
_entity.pdbx_description
1 polymer ?
#
loop_
_entity_poly.entity_id
_entity_poly.type
_entity_poly.pdbx_seq_one_letter_code
_entity_poly.pdbx_strand_id
1 'polypeptide(L)'
;MKKMKFLRATISALIVWAIGVTAYVCSYMIPLMENPDTQANWVLTLALIPATALGASYFYMGGFRINGLILGAFMFGVTILLDACITVPVLIVPAGGDHLSFFSDPVFWLIGLEYVGLIVLYAQTIVKMKHAPGTGR
;
A
#
# COMPACT_ATOMS: atom_id res chain seq x y z
N MET A 1 10.95 -16.63 -17.02
CA MET A 1 10.28 -15.77 -16.02
C MET A 1 11.32 -14.80 -15.44
N LYS A 2 11.08 -13.48 -15.44
CA LYS A 2 12.02 -12.52 -14.81
C LYS A 2 11.94 -12.66 -13.28
N LYS A 3 13.08 -12.79 -12.60
CA LYS A 3 13.15 -12.90 -11.14
C LYS A 3 12.70 -11.60 -10.46
N MET A 4 12.02 -11.71 -9.31
CA MET A 4 11.68 -10.57 -8.45
C MET A 4 12.94 -9.87 -7.97
N LYS A 5 12.99 -8.55 -8.18
CA LYS A 5 14.00 -7.70 -7.55
C LYS A 5 13.48 -7.26 -6.20
N PHE A 6 13.74 -8.09 -5.19
CA PHE A 6 13.29 -7.88 -3.81
C PHE A 6 13.58 -6.47 -3.31
N LEU A 7 14.80 -5.96 -3.50
CA LEU A 7 15.15 -4.59 -3.10
C LEU A 7 14.22 -3.52 -3.69
N ARG A 8 13.88 -3.60 -4.99
CA ARG A 8 12.96 -2.63 -5.61
C ARG A 8 11.53 -2.81 -5.10
N ALA A 9 11.08 -4.05 -4.89
CA ALA A 9 9.76 -4.32 -4.35
C ALA A 9 9.64 -3.81 -2.90
N THR A 10 10.70 -3.94 -2.09
CA THR A 10 10.77 -3.39 -0.74
C THR A 10 10.76 -1.85 -0.76
N ILE A 11 11.53 -1.20 -1.64
CA ILE A 11 11.48 0.26 -1.80
C ILE A 11 10.08 0.72 -2.24
N SER A 12 9.46 0.02 -3.19
CA SER A 12 8.07 0.29 -3.58
C SER A 12 7.12 0.19 -2.40
N ALA A 13 7.22 -0.86 -1.57
CA ALA A 13 6.39 -1.02 -0.38
C ALA A 13 6.61 0.12 0.63
N LEU A 14 7.87 0.50 0.87
CA LEU A 14 8.24 1.62 1.75
C LEU A 14 7.63 2.95 1.28
N ILE A 15 7.61 3.22 -0.03
CA ILE A 15 6.97 4.43 -0.58
C ILE A 15 5.47 4.44 -0.24
N VAL A 16 4.77 3.33 -0.50
CA VAL A 16 3.33 3.26 -0.25
C VAL A 16 3.03 3.36 1.25
N TRP A 17 3.79 2.64 2.07
CA TRP A 17 3.66 2.65 3.52
C TRP A 17 3.89 4.05 4.11
N ALA A 18 4.96 4.74 3.69
CA ALA A 18 5.27 6.07 4.18
C ALA A 18 4.15 7.07 3.85
N ILE A 19 3.63 7.04 2.62
CA ILE A 19 2.51 7.90 2.21
C ILE A 19 1.24 7.55 3.00
N GLY A 20 0.91 6.25 3.10
CA GLY A 20 -0.27 5.76 3.80
C GLY A 20 -0.28 6.13 5.28
N VAL A 21 0.78 5.80 6.01
CA VAL A 21 0.91 6.11 7.44
C VAL A 21 0.91 7.62 7.67
N THR A 22 1.59 8.40 6.81
CA THR A 22 1.57 9.86 6.92
C THR A 22 0.16 10.40 6.73
N ALA A 23 -0.57 9.95 5.70
CA ALA A 23 -1.94 10.38 5.44
C ALA A 23 -2.88 10.00 6.60
N TYR A 24 -2.75 8.77 7.12
CA TYR A 24 -3.48 8.28 8.28
C TYR A 24 -3.25 9.17 9.51
N VAL A 25 -2.00 9.44 9.88
CA VAL A 25 -1.66 10.25 11.06
C VAL A 25 -2.07 11.71 10.88
N CYS A 26 -1.78 12.32 9.73
CA CYS A 26 -2.15 13.70 9.47
C CYS A 26 -3.67 13.92 9.47
N SER A 27 -4.46 12.88 9.19
CA SER A 27 -5.92 12.97 9.22
C SER A 27 -6.46 13.36 10.61
N TYR A 28 -5.79 12.96 11.69
CA TYR A 28 -6.19 13.30 13.06
C TYR A 28 -6.00 14.78 13.41
N MET A 29 -5.18 15.52 12.65
CA MET A 29 -4.89 16.93 12.94
C MET A 29 -6.06 17.85 12.57
N ILE A 30 -6.95 17.40 11.67
CA ILE A 30 -8.10 18.17 11.21
C ILE A 30 -9.32 17.23 11.28
N PRO A 31 -10.03 17.15 12.42
CA PRO A 31 -11.21 16.30 12.54
C PRO A 31 -12.35 16.88 11.70
N LEU A 32 -12.79 16.11 10.70
CA LEU A 32 -13.91 16.40 9.80
C LEU A 32 -15.12 15.52 10.11
N MET A 33 -14.90 14.29 10.62
CA MET A 33 -15.93 13.32 10.99
C MET A 33 -16.05 13.20 12.52
N GLU A 34 -17.23 12.75 13.00
CA GLU A 34 -17.48 12.51 14.41
C GLU A 34 -16.55 11.45 15.01
N ASN A 35 -16.20 10.42 14.22
CA ASN A 35 -15.27 9.37 14.60
C ASN A 35 -13.92 9.56 13.87
N PRO A 36 -12.86 10.03 14.56
CA PRO A 36 -11.55 10.28 13.96
C PRO A 36 -10.88 9.02 13.39
N ASP A 37 -11.08 7.84 13.99
CA ASP A 37 -10.50 6.59 13.48
C ASP A 37 -11.14 6.16 12.16
N THR A 38 -12.46 6.35 12.06
CA THR A 38 -13.20 6.12 10.81
C THR A 38 -12.70 7.08 9.73
N GLN A 39 -12.48 8.35 10.07
CA GLN A 39 -11.88 9.31 9.15
C GLN A 39 -10.48 8.89 8.70
N ALA A 40 -9.62 8.47 9.63
CA ALA A 40 -8.25 8.07 9.33
C ALA A 40 -8.21 6.87 8.38
N ASN A 41 -9.10 5.91 8.58
CA ASN A 41 -9.28 4.77 7.66
C ASN A 41 -9.73 5.21 6.27
N TRP A 42 -10.70 6.12 6.15
CA TRP A 42 -11.12 6.68 4.85
C TRP A 42 -10.01 7.43 4.14
N VAL A 43 -9.27 8.27 4.87
CA VAL A 43 -8.13 9.03 4.33
C VAL A 43 -7.04 8.08 3.84
N LEU A 44 -6.75 7.01 4.59
CA LEU A 44 -5.80 5.97 4.19
C LEU A 44 -6.22 5.25 2.91
N THR A 45 -7.47 4.78 2.84
CA THR A 45 -8.07 4.16 1.63
C THR A 45 -7.92 5.07 0.41
N LEU A 46 -8.28 6.34 0.52
CA LEU A 46 -8.14 7.29 -0.58
C LEU A 46 -6.67 7.56 -0.94
N ALA A 47 -5.78 7.66 0.04
CA ALA A 47 -4.36 7.87 -0.17
C ALA A 47 -3.67 6.66 -0.82
N LEU A 48 -4.15 5.44 -0.59
CA LEU A 48 -3.61 4.23 -1.21
C LEU A 48 -3.72 4.25 -2.73
N ILE A 49 -4.75 4.87 -3.31
CA ILE A 49 -4.95 4.92 -4.76
C ILE A 49 -3.73 5.55 -5.47
N PRO A 50 -3.35 6.81 -5.21
CA PRO A 50 -2.15 7.40 -5.81
C PRO A 50 -0.86 6.78 -5.27
N ALA A 51 -0.80 6.36 -4.00
CA ALA A 51 0.41 5.81 -3.40
C ALA A 51 0.81 4.47 -4.04
N THR A 52 -0.13 3.52 -4.16
CA THR A 52 0.10 2.22 -4.79
C THR A 52 0.45 2.37 -6.27
N ALA A 53 -0.19 3.30 -6.98
CA ALA A 53 0.18 3.61 -8.36
C ALA A 53 1.63 4.12 -8.46
N LEU A 54 2.05 5.02 -7.56
CA LEU A 54 3.43 5.50 -7.50
C LEU A 54 4.41 4.37 -7.16
N GLY A 55 4.16 3.59 -6.11
CA GLY A 55 5.02 2.47 -5.71
C GLY A 55 5.13 1.39 -6.79
N ALA A 56 4.01 1.02 -7.41
CA ALA A 56 4.00 0.07 -8.53
C ALA A 56 4.70 0.63 -9.77
N SER A 57 4.48 1.91 -10.10
CA SER A 57 5.17 2.58 -11.21
C SER A 57 6.69 2.50 -11.05
N TYR A 58 7.18 2.83 -9.85
CA TYR A 58 8.60 2.72 -9.52
C TYR A 58 9.11 1.30 -9.72
N PHE A 59 8.35 0.27 -9.33
CA PHE A 59 8.75 -1.12 -9.58
C PHE A 59 8.84 -1.43 -11.09
N TYR A 60 7.75 -1.17 -11.82
CA TYR A 60 7.61 -1.56 -13.23
C TYR A 60 8.47 -0.74 -14.21
N MET A 61 8.83 0.51 -13.87
CA MET A 61 9.79 1.32 -14.63
C MET A 61 11.16 0.64 -14.79
N GLY A 62 11.50 -0.31 -13.90
CA GLY A 62 12.69 -1.14 -14.05
C GLY A 62 12.61 -2.22 -15.14
N GLY A 63 11.53 -2.28 -15.92
CA GLY A 63 11.33 -3.24 -17.00
C GLY A 63 11.02 -4.66 -16.52
N PHE A 64 10.67 -4.83 -15.24
CA PHE A 64 10.28 -6.10 -14.65
C PHE A 64 8.85 -6.48 -15.06
N ARG A 65 8.60 -7.78 -15.24
CA ARG A 65 7.28 -8.31 -15.59
C ARG A 65 6.96 -9.42 -14.61
N ILE A 66 6.33 -9.04 -13.52
CA ILE A 66 5.89 -9.94 -12.46
C ILE A 66 4.39 -9.80 -12.33
N ASN A 67 3.74 -10.92 -12.01
CA ASN A 67 2.32 -10.95 -11.73
C ASN A 67 1.99 -9.94 -10.60
N GLY A 68 1.01 -9.07 -10.85
CA GLY A 68 0.61 -8.02 -9.91
C GLY A 68 0.16 -8.57 -8.56
N LEU A 69 -0.44 -9.77 -8.51
CA LEU A 69 -0.84 -10.41 -7.26
C LEU A 69 0.38 -10.80 -6.42
N ILE A 70 1.42 -11.36 -7.05
CA ILE A 70 2.66 -11.74 -6.36
C ILE A 70 3.38 -10.49 -5.86
N LEU A 71 3.45 -9.43 -6.68
CA LEU A 71 4.04 -8.16 -6.27
C LEU A 71 3.26 -7.51 -5.13
N GLY A 72 1.93 -7.43 -5.27
CA GLY A 72 1.05 -6.83 -4.28
C GLY A 72 1.11 -7.56 -2.94
N ALA A 73 1.02 -8.89 -2.94
CA ALA A 73 1.14 -9.70 -1.73
C ALA A 73 2.51 -9.54 -1.06
N PHE A 74 3.61 -9.49 -1.83
CA PHE A 74 4.93 -9.24 -1.27
C PHE A 74 5.03 -7.84 -0.66
N MET A 75 4.58 -6.81 -1.39
CA MET A 75 4.62 -5.43 -0.91
C MET A 75 3.78 -5.25 0.36
N PHE A 76 2.56 -5.81 0.39
CA PHE A 76 1.71 -5.79 1.59
C PHE A 76 2.33 -6.56 2.77
N GLY A 77 3.00 -7.69 2.51
CA GLY A 77 3.76 -8.39 3.55
C GLY A 77 4.86 -7.52 4.15
N VAL A 78 5.57 -6.73 3.33
CA VAL A 78 6.56 -5.77 3.83
C VAL A 78 5.89 -4.68 4.66
N THR A 79 4.73 -4.15 4.25
CA THR A 79 4.03 -3.12 5.04
C THR A 79 3.53 -3.66 6.38
N ILE A 80 3.00 -4.89 6.44
CA ILE A 80 2.64 -5.55 7.71
C ILE A 80 3.84 -5.61 8.67
N LEU A 81 5.02 -5.95 8.16
CA LEU A 81 6.25 -5.99 8.98
C LEU A 81 6.64 -4.59 9.48
N LEU A 82 6.50 -3.57 8.63
CA LEU A 82 6.72 -2.18 9.04
C LEU A 82 5.70 -1.73 10.08
N ASP A 83 4.45 -2.15 9.96
CA ASP A 83 3.42 -1.83 10.94
C ASP A 83 3.71 -2.49 12.28
N ALA A 84 4.07 -3.77 12.31
CA ALA A 84 4.43 -4.48 13.52
C ALA A 84 5.67 -3.87 14.23
N CYS A 85 6.64 -3.40 13.46
CA CYS A 85 7.90 -2.87 13.98
C CYS A 85 7.87 -1.37 14.29
N ILE A 86 7.03 -0.58 13.60
CA ILE A 86 7.05 0.88 13.64
C ILE A 86 5.67 1.44 13.97
N THR A 87 4.67 1.24 13.09
CA THR A 87 3.34 1.86 13.26
C THR A 87 2.72 1.50 14.61
N VAL A 88 2.71 0.22 14.97
CA VAL A 88 2.09 -0.24 16.21
C VAL A 88 2.86 0.26 17.44
N PRO A 89 4.19 0.04 17.58
CA PRO A 89 4.92 0.51 18.76
C PRO A 89 4.98 2.03 18.91
N VAL A 90 5.05 2.77 17.80
CA VAL A 90 5.29 4.23 17.82
C VAL A 90 3.99 5.03 17.83
N LEU A 91 2.91 4.52 17.22
CA LEU A 91 1.67 5.28 17.05
C LEU A 91 0.48 4.64 17.78
N ILE A 92 0.29 3.32 17.66
CA ILE A 92 -0.90 2.64 18.20
C ILE A 92 -0.78 2.39 19.71
N VAL A 93 0.37 1.90 20.19
CA VAL A 93 0.59 1.65 21.63
C VAL A 93 0.48 2.93 22.46
N PRO A 94 1.07 4.07 22.06
CA PRO A 94 0.87 5.33 22.79
C PRO A 94 -0.58 5.83 22.77
N ALA A 95 -1.37 5.45 21.76
CA ALA A 95 -2.80 5.74 21.69
C ALA A 95 -3.68 4.75 22.49
N GLY A 96 -3.08 3.78 23.18
CA GLY A 96 -3.78 2.81 24.04
C GLY A 96 -4.18 1.50 23.36
N GLY A 97 -3.75 1.26 22.11
CA GLY A 97 -3.93 -0.03 21.44
C GLY A 97 -2.75 -0.99 21.63
N ASP A 98 -2.81 -2.13 20.95
CA ASP A 98 -1.71 -3.10 20.92
C ASP A 98 -1.65 -3.84 19.56
N HIS A 99 -0.67 -4.74 19.40
CA HIS A 99 -0.54 -5.55 18.19
C HIS A 99 -1.75 -6.44 17.94
N LEU A 100 -2.35 -7.01 18.99
CA LEU A 100 -3.48 -7.91 18.85
C LEU A 100 -4.72 -7.13 18.37
N SER A 101 -5.04 -5.99 18.99
CA SER A 101 -6.16 -5.15 18.60
C SER A 101 -5.99 -4.62 17.18
N PHE A 102 -4.77 -4.22 16.79
CA PHE A 102 -4.49 -3.72 15.44
C PHE A 102 -4.62 -4.80 14.36
N PHE A 103 -3.99 -5.96 14.54
CA PHE A 103 -4.01 -7.03 13.53
C PHE A 103 -5.28 -7.89 13.55
N SER A 104 -6.10 -7.79 14.58
CA SER A 104 -7.44 -8.40 14.60
C SER A 104 -8.54 -7.50 14.04
N ASP A 105 -8.25 -6.23 13.75
CA ASP A 105 -9.21 -5.31 13.15
C ASP A 105 -9.58 -5.75 11.71
N PRO A 106 -10.86 -6.03 11.42
CA PRO A 106 -11.30 -6.36 10.07
C PRO A 106 -11.01 -5.25 9.05
N VAL A 107 -11.02 -3.98 9.45
CA VAL A 107 -10.77 -2.83 8.55
C VAL A 107 -9.33 -2.86 8.05
N PHE A 108 -8.36 -3.24 8.89
CA PHE A 108 -6.97 -3.43 8.49
C PHE A 108 -6.86 -4.41 7.30
N TRP A 109 -7.55 -5.54 7.38
CA TRP A 109 -7.52 -6.56 6.33
C TRP A 109 -8.27 -6.13 5.07
N LEU A 110 -9.35 -5.35 5.20
CA LEU A 110 -10.04 -4.75 4.05
C LEU A 110 -9.14 -3.76 3.30
N ILE A 111 -8.41 -2.92 4.02
CA ILE A 111 -7.41 -2.00 3.46
C ILE A 111 -6.25 -2.79 2.83
N GLY A 112 -5.84 -3.92 3.42
CA GLY A 112 -4.88 -4.83 2.83
C GLY A 112 -5.34 -5.44 1.50
N LEU A 113 -6.61 -5.82 1.39
CA LEU A 113 -7.20 -6.31 0.14
C LEU A 113 -7.27 -5.19 -0.91
N GLU A 114 -7.64 -3.98 -0.51
CA GLU A 114 -7.60 -2.79 -1.38
C GLU A 114 -6.18 -2.56 -1.91
N TYR A 115 -5.17 -2.56 -1.05
CA TYR A 115 -3.76 -2.39 -1.41
C TYR A 115 -3.36 -3.39 -2.49
N VAL A 116 -3.57 -4.69 -2.25
CA VAL A 116 -3.19 -5.74 -3.19
C VAL A 116 -3.97 -5.60 -4.50
N GLY A 117 -5.28 -5.31 -4.40
CA GLY A 117 -6.16 -5.08 -5.55
C GLY A 117 -5.68 -3.92 -6.43
N LEU A 118 -5.31 -2.79 -5.84
CA LEU A 118 -4.79 -1.63 -6.57
C LEU A 118 -3.48 -1.93 -7.30
N ILE A 119 -2.56 -2.68 -6.68
CA ILE A 119 -1.32 -3.13 -7.35
C ILE A 119 -1.64 -4.08 -8.52
N VAL A 120 -2.59 -4.99 -8.37
CA VAL A 120 -3.06 -5.87 -9.46
C VAL A 120 -3.65 -5.06 -10.60
N LEU A 121 -4.52 -4.10 -10.30
CA LEU A 121 -5.13 -3.21 -11.30
C LEU A 121 -4.07 -2.40 -12.03
N TYR A 122 -3.12 -1.81 -11.32
CA TYR A 122 -2.01 -1.07 -11.92
C TYR A 122 -1.16 -1.97 -12.84
N ALA A 123 -0.84 -3.19 -12.41
CA ALA A 123 -0.09 -4.12 -13.24
C ALA A 123 -0.83 -4.44 -14.56
N GLN A 124 -2.16 -4.59 -14.51
CA GLN A 124 -2.99 -4.86 -15.69
C GLN A 124 -3.04 -3.67 -16.65
N THR A 125 -3.12 -2.42 -16.17
CA THR A 125 -3.13 -1.24 -17.04
C THR A 125 -1.81 -1.09 -17.79
N ILE A 126 -0.67 -1.34 -17.13
CA ILE A 126 0.65 -1.36 -17.77
C ILE A 126 0.75 -2.44 -18.85
N VAL A 127 0.20 -3.64 -18.61
CA VAL A 127 0.17 -4.70 -19.62
C VAL A 127 -0.69 -4.31 -20.82
N LYS A 128 -1.87 -3.73 -20.59
CA LYS A 128 -2.79 -3.30 -21.67
C LYS A 128 -2.20 -2.20 -22.54
N MET A 129 -1.60 -1.16 -21.95
CA MET A 129 -1.00 -0.05 -22.72
C MET A 129 0.08 -0.52 -23.70
N LYS A 130 0.81 -1.59 -23.38
CA LYS A 130 1.83 -2.17 -24.27
C LYS A 130 1.30 -3.08 -25.37
N HIS A 131 0.06 -3.56 -25.27
CA HIS A 131 -0.60 -4.34 -26.32
C HIS A 131 -1.59 -3.49 -27.12
N ALA A 132 -1.66 -2.18 -26.86
CA ALA A 132 -2.44 -1.26 -27.67
C ALA A 132 -1.86 -1.23 -29.09
N PRO A 133 -2.67 -1.50 -30.13
CA PRO A 133 -2.21 -1.44 -31.52
C PRO A 133 -1.74 0.00 -31.81
N GLY A 134 -0.42 0.16 -32.03
CA GLY A 134 0.19 1.45 -32.36
C GLY A 134 1.38 1.90 -31.50
N THR A 135 1.73 1.18 -30.43
CA THR A 135 2.91 1.53 -29.60
C THR A 135 4.08 0.55 -29.77
N GLY A 136 4.45 0.30 -31.02
CA GLY A 136 5.77 -0.23 -31.35
C GLY A 136 6.77 0.92 -31.46
N ARG A 137 7.57 1.11 -30.41
CA ARG A 137 8.92 1.67 -30.54
C ARG A 137 9.90 0.58 -30.16
#